data_AF-A0A0G2B1Y3-F1
#
_entry.id   AF-A0A0G2B1Y3-F1
#
_cell.length_a   1.000
_cell.length_b   1.000
_cell.length_c   1.000
_cell.angle_alpha   90.00
_cell.angle_beta   90.00
_cell.angle_gamma   90.00
#
_symmetry.space_group_name_H-M   'P 1'
#
loop_
_entity.id
_entity.type
_entity.pdbx_description
1 polymer ?
#
loop_
_entity_poly.entity_id
_entity_poly.type
_entity_poly.pdbx_seq_one_letter_code
_entity_poly.pdbx_strand_id
1 'polypeptide(L)'
;MLSKKSLTCRNAGIREDGANPTEAAEHFANLRGQLGRCGLYFGGVAFEGYQCPVKKPANVANLAIPYVDVVTTSIDSGMSTTANMDKLADMKRVLGGHPLAAMGKVTVENIRAFKPYVDCLIVDTEVSPTELDRDEVRKLVRAVAQ
;
A
#
# COMPACT_ATOMS: atom_id res chain seq x y z
N MET A 1 -9.86 5.65 25.13
CA MET A 1 -9.70 4.73 23.98
C MET A 1 -9.17 5.55 22.82
N LEU A 2 -7.86 5.50 22.52
CA LEU A 2 -7.29 6.24 21.38
C LEU A 2 -7.88 5.66 20.10
N SER A 3 -8.67 6.45 19.37
CA SER A 3 -9.09 6.12 18.01
C SER A 3 -7.83 5.93 17.17
N LYS A 4 -7.57 4.69 16.73
CA LYS A 4 -6.49 4.39 15.78
C LYS A 4 -6.92 4.93 14.42
N LYS A 5 -6.56 6.18 14.13
CA LYS A 5 -6.82 6.81 12.84
C LYS A 5 -5.73 6.40 11.86
N SER A 6 -6.12 6.15 10.63
CA SER A 6 -5.21 6.01 9.50
C SER A 6 -5.69 6.88 8.34
N LEU A 7 -4.75 7.35 7.54
CA LEU A 7 -4.98 8.02 6.27
C LEU A 7 -4.39 7.13 5.18
N THR A 8 -5.18 6.85 4.15
CA THR A 8 -4.72 6.10 2.98
C THR A 8 -4.80 6.99 1.75
N CYS A 9 -3.68 7.11 1.03
CA CYS A 9 -3.62 7.83 -0.24
C CYS A 9 -3.08 6.90 -1.32
N ARG A 10 -3.66 6.90 -2.53
CA ARG A 10 -3.19 6.08 -3.66
C ARG A 10 -2.01 6.70 -4.43
N ASN A 11 -1.70 7.96 -4.17
CA ASN A 11 -0.56 8.67 -4.74
C ASN A 11 0.09 9.56 -3.67
N ALA A 12 1.24 9.14 -3.16
CA ALA A 12 2.00 9.86 -2.15
C ALA A 12 2.84 11.03 -2.72
N GLY A 13 2.72 11.34 -4.02
CA GLY A 13 3.48 12.41 -4.67
C GLY A 13 4.94 12.06 -4.94
N ILE A 14 5.24 10.77 -5.09
CA ILE A 14 6.59 10.25 -5.36
C ILE A 14 6.66 9.79 -6.79
N ARG A 15 7.70 10.24 -7.49
CA ARG A 15 7.93 9.97 -8.91
C ARG A 15 9.23 9.22 -9.10
N GLU A 16 9.35 8.47 -10.19
CA GLU A 16 10.64 7.89 -10.61
C GLU A 16 11.44 8.80 -11.53
N ASP A 17 10.81 9.87 -12.01
CA ASP A 17 11.34 10.84 -12.95
C ASP A 17 11.31 12.29 -12.41
N GLY A 18 12.21 13.13 -12.91
CA GLY A 18 12.30 14.55 -12.57
C GLY A 18 13.54 14.93 -11.75
N ALA A 19 13.79 16.25 -11.64
CA ALA A 19 14.90 16.79 -10.88
C ALA A 19 14.75 16.53 -9.37
N ASN A 20 13.51 16.64 -8.86
CA ASN A 20 13.17 16.42 -7.45
C ASN A 20 11.98 15.44 -7.35
N PRO A 21 12.24 14.11 -7.40
CA PRO A 21 11.18 13.09 -7.46
C PRO A 21 10.26 13.01 -6.23
N THR A 22 10.55 13.76 -5.17
CA THR A 22 9.88 13.66 -3.86
C THR A 22 9.36 14.99 -3.31
N GLU A 23 9.42 16.08 -4.08
CA GLU A 23 9.07 17.44 -3.61
C GLU A 23 7.65 17.51 -2.99
N ALA A 24 6.66 16.91 -3.65
CA ALA A 24 5.28 16.88 -3.14
C ALA A 24 5.15 16.04 -1.86
N ALA A 25 5.86 14.92 -1.78
CA ALA A 25 5.87 14.04 -0.60
C ALA A 25 6.52 14.73 0.61
N GLU A 26 7.62 15.43 0.39
CA GLU A 26 8.32 16.22 1.40
C GLU A 26 7.43 17.35 1.93
N HIS A 27 6.79 18.11 1.02
CA HIS A 27 5.86 19.17 1.41
C HIS A 27 4.71 18.64 2.27
N PHE A 28 4.11 17.51 1.87
CA PHE A 28 3.02 16.90 2.65
C PHE A 28 3.50 16.36 4.00
N ALA A 29 4.68 15.74 4.07
CA ALA A 29 5.26 15.25 5.32
C ALA A 29 5.50 16.41 6.31
N ASN A 30 5.98 17.55 5.83
CA ASN A 30 6.18 18.76 6.64
C ASN A 30 4.85 19.29 7.21
N LEU A 31 3.81 19.38 6.38
CA LEU A 31 2.46 19.78 6.83
C LEU A 31 1.90 18.81 7.87
N ARG A 32 2.06 17.49 7.68
CA ARG A 32 1.64 16.49 8.67
C ARG A 32 2.38 16.64 10.00
N GLY A 33 3.67 16.99 9.95
CA GLY A 33 4.47 17.28 11.14
C GLY A 33 3.92 18.48 11.93
N GLN A 34 3.59 19.57 11.22
CA GLN A 34 3.01 20.79 11.82
C GLN A 34 1.62 20.55 12.43
N LEU A 35 0.82 19.68 11.82
CA LEU A 35 -0.52 19.31 12.31
C LEU A 35 -0.51 18.21 13.39
N GLY A 36 0.67 17.81 13.88
CA GLY A 36 0.81 16.87 15.00
C GLY A 36 0.61 15.38 14.66
N ARG A 37 0.80 14.97 13.39
CA ARG A 37 0.72 13.57 12.89
C ARG A 37 -0.47 12.78 13.49
N CYS A 38 -1.69 13.05 12.99
CA CYS A 38 -2.89 12.33 13.41
C CYS A 38 -3.02 10.93 12.76
N GLY A 39 -2.27 9.95 13.27
CA GLY A 39 -2.40 8.55 12.87
C GLY A 39 -1.47 8.09 11.74
N LEU A 40 -1.58 6.80 11.37
CA LEU A 40 -0.70 6.16 10.38
C LEU A 40 -1.04 6.62 8.96
N TYR A 41 -0.02 6.95 8.18
CA TYR A 41 -0.17 7.27 6.76
C TYR A 41 0.29 6.12 5.87
N PHE A 42 -0.69 5.52 5.21
CA PHE A 42 -0.53 4.55 4.13
C PHE A 42 -0.36 5.31 2.82
N GLY A 43 0.90 5.53 2.43
CA GLY A 43 1.26 6.33 1.26
C GLY A 43 1.44 5.47 0.01
N GLY A 44 0.61 5.72 -1.00
CA GLY A 44 0.53 4.93 -2.21
C GLY A 44 1.62 5.23 -3.24
N VAL A 45 2.27 4.18 -3.72
CA VAL A 45 3.28 4.20 -4.79
C VAL A 45 3.00 3.09 -5.81
N ALA A 46 3.32 3.34 -7.08
CA ALA A 46 3.14 2.39 -8.17
C ALA A 46 1.73 1.78 -8.28
N PHE A 47 0.69 2.60 -8.05
CA PHE A 47 -0.71 2.27 -8.29
C PHE A 47 -1.06 2.45 -9.76
N GLU A 48 -1.58 1.40 -10.40
CA GLU A 48 -2.11 1.52 -11.75
C GLU A 48 -3.28 2.52 -11.81
N GLY A 49 -3.26 3.43 -12.79
CA GLY A 49 -4.36 4.37 -13.07
C GLY A 49 -4.50 5.58 -12.13
N TYR A 50 -3.73 5.66 -11.03
CA TYR A 50 -3.81 6.77 -10.05
C TYR A 50 -2.59 7.70 -10.02
N GLN A 51 -1.54 7.34 -10.76
CA GLN A 51 -0.30 8.10 -10.90
C GLN A 51 0.29 7.89 -12.30
N CYS A 52 1.30 8.68 -12.67
CA CYS A 52 2.08 8.38 -13.87
C CYS A 52 2.64 6.95 -13.78
N PRO A 53 2.65 6.19 -14.89
CA PRO A 53 3.13 4.81 -14.87
C PRO A 53 4.53 4.72 -14.27
N VAL A 54 4.69 3.88 -13.24
CA VAL A 54 5.97 3.64 -12.57
C VAL A 54 6.61 2.39 -13.17
N LYS A 55 7.78 2.54 -13.78
CA LYS A 55 8.56 1.45 -14.38
C LYS A 55 9.38 0.69 -13.33
N LYS A 56 9.79 1.36 -12.25
CA LYS A 56 10.62 0.77 -11.18
C LYS A 56 9.93 0.89 -9.81
N PRO A 57 8.90 0.06 -9.53
CA PRO A 57 8.14 0.14 -8.27
C PRO A 57 9.00 0.09 -7.00
N ALA A 58 10.02 -0.77 -6.97
CA ALA A 58 10.96 -0.86 -5.85
C ALA A 58 11.70 0.46 -5.61
N ASN A 59 12.16 1.15 -6.66
CA ASN A 59 12.86 2.42 -6.51
C ASN A 59 11.96 3.50 -5.88
N VAL A 60 10.72 3.61 -6.36
CA VAL A 60 9.73 4.55 -5.83
C VAL A 60 9.35 4.19 -4.39
N ALA A 61 9.24 2.89 -4.07
CA ALA A 61 9.02 2.42 -2.71
C ALA A 61 10.13 2.87 -1.76
N ASN A 62 11.39 2.70 -2.16
CA ASN A 62 12.53 3.11 -1.37
C ASN A 62 12.58 4.64 -1.16
N LEU A 63 12.25 5.43 -2.19
CA LEU A 63 12.13 6.88 -2.09
C LEU A 63 11.03 7.33 -1.12
N ALA A 64 10.03 6.48 -0.84
CA ALA A 64 8.90 6.81 0.01
C ALA A 64 9.15 6.72 1.50
N ILE A 65 10.13 5.92 1.91
CA ILE A 65 10.43 5.60 3.31
C ILE A 65 10.45 6.84 4.22
N PRO A 66 11.03 8.00 3.84
CA PRO A 66 11.10 9.16 4.74
C PRO A 66 9.74 9.86 4.98
N TYR A 67 8.77 9.67 4.08
CA TYR A 67 7.57 10.51 4.00
C TYR A 67 6.29 9.79 4.42
N VAL A 68 6.31 8.46 4.43
CA VAL A 68 5.13 7.63 4.72
C VAL A 68 5.39 6.75 5.95
N ASP A 69 4.33 6.35 6.64
CA ASP A 69 4.46 5.42 7.78
C ASP A 69 4.34 3.96 7.30
N VAL A 70 3.60 3.73 6.21
CA VAL A 70 3.47 2.45 5.51
C VAL A 70 3.47 2.70 4.00
N VAL A 71 4.44 2.11 3.29
CA VAL A 71 4.44 2.14 1.82
C VAL A 71 3.31 1.26 1.33
N THR A 72 2.48 1.76 0.43
CA THR A 72 1.30 1.05 -0.05
C THR A 72 1.36 0.92 -1.57
N THR A 73 1.01 -0.23 -2.13
CA THR A 73 0.85 -0.41 -3.59
C THR A 73 -0.42 -1.20 -3.92
N SER A 74 -0.80 -1.28 -5.18
CA SER A 74 -1.94 -2.09 -5.63
C SER A 74 -1.56 -3.54 -5.91
N ILE A 75 -2.52 -4.45 -5.71
CA ILE A 75 -2.58 -5.75 -6.37
C ILE A 75 -3.37 -5.51 -7.65
N ASP A 76 -2.67 -5.52 -8.77
CA ASP A 76 -3.21 -5.10 -10.06
C ASP A 76 -4.01 -6.24 -10.68
N SER A 77 -5.31 -6.02 -10.95
CA SER A 77 -6.19 -7.05 -11.51
C SER A 77 -5.85 -7.41 -12.96
N GLY A 78 -5.13 -6.54 -13.67
CA GLY A 78 -4.60 -6.80 -15.01
C GLY A 78 -3.33 -7.67 -15.01
N MET A 79 -2.75 -7.95 -13.85
CA MET A 79 -1.55 -8.77 -13.71
C MET A 79 -1.88 -10.16 -13.17
N SER A 80 -1.06 -11.17 -13.53
CA SER A 80 -1.16 -12.48 -12.89
C SER A 80 -0.80 -12.39 -11.40
N THR A 81 -1.27 -13.36 -10.61
CA THR A 81 -0.90 -13.48 -9.18
C THR A 81 0.63 -13.50 -9.00
N THR A 82 1.34 -14.25 -9.84
CA THR A 82 2.81 -14.32 -9.80
C THR A 82 3.46 -12.96 -10.08
N ALA A 83 3.00 -12.23 -11.08
CA ALA A 83 3.59 -10.93 -11.41
C ALA A 83 3.33 -9.89 -10.30
N ASN A 84 2.17 -9.96 -9.63
CA ASN A 84 1.92 -9.18 -8.41
C ASN A 84 2.87 -9.59 -7.26
N MET A 85 3.09 -10.89 -7.06
CA MET A 85 4.02 -11.39 -6.05
C MET A 85 5.46 -10.91 -6.32
N ASP A 86 5.93 -10.96 -7.57
CA ASP A 86 7.26 -10.50 -7.95
C ASP A 86 7.43 -8.99 -7.66
N LYS A 87 6.42 -8.17 -8.02
CA LYS A 87 6.39 -6.74 -7.69
C LYS A 87 6.52 -6.52 -6.17
N LEU A 88 5.70 -7.22 -5.39
CA LEU A 88 5.69 -7.09 -3.93
C LEU A 88 6.98 -7.58 -3.28
N ALA A 89 7.56 -8.68 -3.77
CA ALA A 89 8.83 -9.23 -3.29
C ALA A 89 9.99 -8.25 -3.52
N ASP A 90 10.05 -7.64 -4.71
CA ASP A 90 11.07 -6.65 -5.04
C ASP A 90 10.95 -5.38 -4.20
N MET A 91 9.72 -4.90 -3.99
CA MET A 91 9.46 -3.77 -3.08
C MET A 91 9.82 -4.10 -1.64
N LYS A 92 9.38 -5.25 -1.11
CA LYS A 92 9.65 -5.66 0.27
C LYS A 92 11.16 -5.75 0.54
N ARG A 93 11.92 -6.26 -0.43
CA ARG A 93 13.38 -6.37 -0.36
C ARG A 93 14.07 -5.02 -0.17
N VAL A 94 13.67 -3.98 -0.91
CA VAL A 94 14.30 -2.65 -0.79
C VAL A 94 13.80 -1.85 0.42
N LEU A 95 12.59 -2.14 0.91
CA LEU A 95 12.04 -1.50 2.10
C LEU A 95 12.69 -2.00 3.40
N GLY A 96 13.28 -3.19 3.37
CA GLY A 96 13.91 -3.80 4.55
C GLY A 96 12.91 -3.93 5.69
N GLY A 97 13.11 -3.15 6.76
CA GLY A 97 12.22 -3.11 7.93
C GLY A 97 11.01 -2.17 7.80
N HIS A 98 10.93 -1.35 6.75
CA HIS A 98 9.81 -0.43 6.58
C HIS A 98 8.53 -1.18 6.13
N PRO A 99 7.35 -0.92 6.71
CA PRO A 99 6.14 -1.68 6.38
C PRO A 99 5.67 -1.50 4.94
N LEU A 100 5.24 -2.60 4.32
CA LEU A 100 4.60 -2.66 3.01
C LEU A 100 3.15 -3.12 3.15
N ALA A 101 2.22 -2.35 2.58
CA ALA A 101 0.83 -2.71 2.41
C ALA A 101 0.51 -2.97 0.93
N ALA A 102 -0.35 -3.96 0.68
CA ALA A 102 -0.94 -4.16 -0.64
C ALA A 102 -2.45 -3.92 -0.59
N MET A 103 -2.96 -3.18 -1.57
CA MET A 103 -4.37 -2.82 -1.70
C MET A 103 -4.97 -3.47 -2.93
N GLY A 104 -6.12 -4.11 -2.79
CA GLY A 104 -6.86 -4.61 -3.96
C GLY A 104 -7.82 -5.73 -3.63
N LYS A 105 -8.25 -6.42 -4.68
CA LYS A 105 -9.13 -7.59 -4.58
C LYS A 105 -8.33 -8.79 -4.11
N VAL A 106 -8.49 -9.16 -2.85
CA VAL A 106 -7.96 -10.40 -2.29
C VAL A 106 -9.09 -11.34 -1.89
N THR A 107 -8.86 -12.63 -2.10
CA THR A 107 -9.78 -13.71 -1.76
C THR A 107 -9.10 -14.66 -0.78
N VAL A 108 -9.86 -15.54 -0.14
CA VAL A 108 -9.31 -16.55 0.78
C VAL A 108 -8.29 -17.45 0.08
N GLU A 109 -8.47 -17.68 -1.23
CA GLU A 109 -7.63 -18.54 -2.05
C GLU A 109 -6.29 -17.88 -2.36
N ASN A 110 -6.26 -16.58 -2.65
CA ASN A 110 -5.04 -15.90 -3.10
C ASN A 110 -4.25 -15.21 -1.97
N ILE A 111 -4.89 -14.91 -0.83
CA ILE A 111 -4.29 -14.08 0.22
C ILE A 111 -3.00 -14.67 0.81
N ARG A 112 -2.91 -16.01 0.86
CA ARG A 112 -1.73 -16.73 1.34
C ARG A 112 -0.51 -16.51 0.45
N ALA A 113 -0.71 -16.27 -0.85
CA ALA A 113 0.39 -16.02 -1.78
C ALA A 113 1.06 -14.65 -1.54
N PHE A 114 0.29 -13.66 -1.08
CA PHE A 114 0.80 -12.31 -0.82
C PHE A 114 1.36 -12.13 0.59
N LYS A 115 0.88 -12.92 1.56
CA LYS A 115 1.28 -12.87 2.99
C LYS A 115 2.80 -12.77 3.22
N PRO A 116 3.69 -13.49 2.50
CA PRO A 116 5.14 -13.39 2.75
C PRO A 116 5.75 -12.03 2.42
N TYR A 117 5.08 -11.21 1.61
CA TYR A 117 5.65 -10.00 1.04
C TYR A 117 5.07 -8.71 1.63
N VAL A 118 4.03 -8.79 2.44
CA VAL A 118 3.30 -7.62 2.96
C VAL A 118 3.08 -7.72 4.46
N ASP A 119 3.11 -6.58 5.14
CA ASP A 119 2.80 -6.47 6.57
C ASP A 119 1.33 -6.12 6.79
N CYS A 120 0.66 -5.56 5.77
CA CYS A 120 -0.73 -5.13 5.82
C CYS A 120 -1.44 -5.41 4.48
N LEU A 121 -2.74 -5.69 4.56
CA LEU A 121 -3.61 -5.81 3.40
C LEU A 121 -4.77 -4.82 3.53
N ILE A 122 -5.02 -4.07 2.47
CA ILE A 122 -6.17 -3.17 2.37
C ILE A 122 -7.12 -3.79 1.34
N VAL A 123 -8.17 -4.46 1.84
CA VAL A 123 -9.05 -5.26 1.01
C VAL A 123 -10.16 -4.40 0.43
N ASP A 124 -10.33 -4.49 -0.88
CA ASP A 124 -11.56 -4.06 -1.55
C ASP A 124 -12.44 -5.30 -1.79
N THR A 125 -13.69 -5.26 -1.35
CA THR A 125 -14.64 -6.38 -1.50
C THR A 125 -15.73 -6.01 -2.49
N GLU A 126 -16.13 -6.93 -3.37
CA GLU A 126 -17.27 -6.71 -4.27
C GLU A 126 -18.64 -6.67 -3.56
N VAL A 127 -18.69 -6.96 -2.25
CA VAL A 127 -19.89 -7.53 -1.64
C VAL A 127 -21.03 -6.55 -1.39
N SER A 128 -20.78 -5.23 -1.44
CA SER A 128 -21.83 -4.23 -1.57
C SER A 128 -21.20 -2.84 -1.72
N PRO A 129 -21.74 -1.94 -2.56
CA PRO A 129 -21.29 -0.54 -2.60
C PRO A 129 -21.51 0.21 -1.28
N THR A 130 -22.23 -0.37 -0.31
CA THR A 130 -22.56 0.29 0.96
C THR A 130 -21.98 -0.37 2.21
N GLU A 131 -21.70 -1.68 2.22
CA GLU A 131 -21.25 -2.38 3.43
C GLU A 131 -20.28 -3.55 3.15
N LEU A 132 -19.28 -3.70 4.01
CA LEU A 132 -18.38 -4.86 4.01
C LEU A 132 -19.10 -6.08 4.57
N ASP A 133 -19.04 -7.22 3.85
CA ASP A 133 -19.51 -8.50 4.37
C ASP A 133 -18.61 -8.97 5.52
N ARG A 134 -19.17 -9.00 6.73
CA ARG A 134 -18.47 -9.37 7.95
C ARG A 134 -17.97 -10.81 7.94
N ASP A 135 -18.69 -11.73 7.33
CA ASP A 135 -18.30 -13.14 7.30
C ASP A 135 -17.16 -13.38 6.31
N GLU A 136 -17.18 -12.69 5.17
CA GLU A 136 -16.04 -12.69 4.25
C GLU A 136 -14.79 -12.06 4.87
N VAL A 137 -14.92 -10.90 5.53
CA VAL A 137 -13.80 -10.30 6.26
C VAL A 137 -13.25 -11.26 7.33
N ARG A 138 -14.11 -11.97 8.07
CA ARG A 138 -13.67 -12.98 9.05
C ARG A 138 -12.92 -14.14 8.41
N LYS A 139 -13.38 -14.62 7.25
CA LYS A 139 -12.68 -15.69 6.50
C LYS A 139 -11.30 -15.23 6.06
N LEU A 140 -11.18 -14.01 5.52
CA LEU A 140 -9.90 -13.40 5.15
C LEU A 140 -8.96 -13.26 6.34
N VAL A 141 -9.45 -12.74 7.48
CA VAL A 141 -8.65 -12.62 8.71
C VAL A 141 -8.11 -13.98 9.17
N ARG A 142 -8.95 -15.03 9.16
CA ARG A 142 -8.51 -16.39 9.52
C ARG A 142 -7.47 -16.93 8.55
N ALA A 143 -7.62 -16.67 7.25
CA ALA A 143 -6.69 -17.13 6.23
C ALA A 143 -5.30 -16.48 6.35
N VAL A 144 -5.22 -15.23 6.84
CA VAL A 144 -3.95 -14.53 7.13
C VAL A 144 -3.32 -15.02 8.44
N ALA A 145 -4.13 -15.36 9.44
CA ALA A 145 -3.65 -15.77 10.76
C ALA A 145 -3.05 -17.19 10.80
N GLN A 146 -3.41 -18.06 9.85
CA GLN A 146 -2.83 -19.38 9.64
C GLN A 146 -1.52 -19.28 8.86
#